data_AF-A0A1E8VV52-F1
#
_entry.id   AF-A0A1E8VV52-F1
#
_cell.length_a   1.000
_cell.length_b   1.000
_cell.length_c   1.000
_cell.angle_alpha   90.00
_cell.angle_beta   90.00
_cell.angle_gamma   90.00
#
_symmetry.space_group_name_H-M   'P 1'
#
loop_
_entity.id
_entity.type
_entity.pdbx_description
1 polymer ?
#
loop_
_entity_poly.entity_id
_entity_poly.type
_entity_poly.pdbx_seq_one_letter_code
_entity_poly.pdbx_strand_id
1 'polypeptide(L)'
;MLMQPAGRQRAGCERGEMDSLDARLDALQRAGFFDAAGRSGLEAAMLVITEECGISRDDARVASLATHLAAALKRIAGGERVAPLDPSILADVLASPVSADAALIAERVLSAVKMKLPDTEMDYVLVHVSALLIALRADGEKGEQEEGAYCADMAAGLCRAPGALRK
;
A
#
# COMPACT_ATOMS: atom_id res chain seq x y z
N MET A 1 -49.24 -24.87 -26.86
CA MET A 1 -49.07 -25.18 -25.41
C MET A 1 -47.58 -25.42 -25.20
N LEU A 2 -46.92 -24.55 -24.43
CA LEU A 2 -45.78 -24.80 -23.51
C LEU A 2 -44.58 -25.66 -24.05
N MET A 3 -43.30 -25.29 -23.97
CA MET A 3 -42.54 -24.52 -22.96
C MET A 3 -41.23 -24.00 -23.56
N GLN A 4 -40.80 -22.81 -23.12
CA GLN A 4 -39.39 -22.40 -23.13
C GLN A 4 -38.63 -23.14 -22.03
N PRO A 5 -37.36 -23.55 -22.20
CA PRO A 5 -36.47 -23.78 -21.08
C PRO A 5 -35.74 -22.48 -20.72
N ALA A 6 -35.82 -22.17 -19.43
CA ALA A 6 -35.33 -20.97 -18.79
C ALA A 6 -33.81 -20.79 -18.94
N GLY A 7 -33.42 -19.57 -19.32
CA GLY A 7 -32.06 -19.07 -19.13
C GLY A 7 -31.74 -19.05 -17.65
N ARG A 8 -31.01 -20.06 -17.18
CA ARG A 8 -30.38 -20.03 -15.86
C ARG A 8 -29.21 -19.05 -15.94
N GLN A 9 -29.49 -17.77 -15.66
CA GLN A 9 -28.49 -16.83 -15.20
C GLN A 9 -27.81 -17.47 -13.99
N ARG A 10 -26.59 -17.95 -14.20
CA ARG A 10 -25.70 -18.20 -13.07
C ARG A 10 -25.32 -16.83 -12.56
N ALA A 11 -26.03 -16.40 -11.52
CA ALA A 11 -25.51 -15.44 -10.57
C ALA A 11 -24.18 -16.01 -10.03
N GLY A 12 -23.09 -15.62 -10.68
CA GLY A 12 -21.77 -15.73 -10.12
C GLY A 12 -21.73 -14.79 -8.93
N CYS A 13 -21.42 -15.34 -7.77
CA CYS A 13 -21.23 -14.60 -6.54
C CYS A 13 -19.96 -13.73 -6.70
N GLU A 14 -20.09 -12.51 -7.23
CA GLU A 14 -18.99 -11.53 -7.24
C GLU A 14 -18.90 -10.90 -5.84
N ARG A 15 -18.33 -11.65 -4.90
CA ARG A 15 -17.84 -11.12 -3.63
C ARG A 15 -16.36 -11.46 -3.52
N GLY A 16 -15.55 -10.60 -4.11
CA GLY A 16 -14.10 -10.58 -3.99
C GLY A 16 -13.53 -9.50 -4.91
N GLU A 17 -12.64 -8.67 -4.37
CA GLU A 17 -11.72 -7.78 -5.11
C GLU A 17 -12.27 -6.45 -5.64
N MET A 18 -12.68 -5.54 -4.75
CA MET A 18 -12.94 -4.14 -5.12
C MET A 18 -11.77 -3.19 -4.81
N ASP A 19 -10.57 -3.72 -4.56
CA ASP A 19 -9.38 -2.93 -4.19
C ASP A 19 -8.06 -3.49 -4.76
N SER A 20 -8.10 -4.22 -5.88
CA SER A 20 -6.87 -4.60 -6.58
C SER A 20 -6.23 -3.39 -7.25
N LEU A 21 -4.91 -3.37 -7.36
CA LEU A 21 -4.18 -2.29 -8.02
C LEU A 21 -4.70 -2.03 -9.44
N ASP A 22 -5.03 -3.08 -10.18
CA ASP A 22 -5.52 -2.95 -11.56
C ASP A 22 -6.90 -2.28 -11.61
N ALA A 23 -7.82 -2.67 -10.72
CA ALA A 23 -9.12 -2.00 -10.60
C ALA A 23 -8.96 -0.52 -10.23
N ARG A 24 -7.97 -0.21 -9.39
CA ARG A 24 -7.65 1.17 -9.01
C ARG A 24 -7.11 1.99 -10.19
N LEU A 25 -6.17 1.45 -10.95
CA LEU A 25 -5.61 2.10 -12.13
C LEU A 25 -6.67 2.32 -13.21
N ASP A 26 -7.55 1.34 -13.43
CA ASP A 26 -8.69 1.46 -14.33
C ASP A 26 -9.64 2.59 -13.95
N ALA A 27 -9.96 2.71 -12.66
CA ALA A 27 -10.83 3.77 -12.17
C ALA A 27 -10.20 5.17 -12.38
N LEU A 28 -8.91 5.31 -12.08
CA LEU A 28 -8.18 6.58 -12.23
C LEU A 28 -8.05 6.99 -13.70
N GLN A 29 -7.79 6.04 -14.60
CA GLN A 29 -7.72 6.29 -16.03
C GLN A 29 -9.08 6.73 -16.58
N ARG A 30 -10.18 6.06 -16.21
CA ARG A 30 -11.55 6.48 -16.59
C ARG A 30 -11.91 7.85 -16.06
N ALA A 31 -11.41 8.23 -14.89
CA ALA A 31 -11.58 9.56 -14.31
C ALA A 31 -10.67 10.64 -14.94
N GLY A 32 -9.88 10.28 -15.96
CA GLY A 32 -9.03 11.21 -16.72
C GLY A 32 -7.83 11.72 -15.92
N PHE A 33 -7.27 10.91 -15.01
CA PHE A 33 -6.04 11.28 -14.31
C PHE A 33 -4.80 11.14 -15.19
N PHE A 34 -4.82 10.20 -16.13
CA PHE A 34 -3.71 9.91 -17.04
C PHE A 34 -4.22 9.18 -18.29
N ASP A 35 -3.39 9.17 -19.34
CA ASP A 35 -3.63 8.44 -20.58
C ASP A 35 -2.93 7.06 -20.58
N ALA A 36 -2.91 6.35 -21.72
CA ALA A 36 -2.27 5.05 -21.82
C ALA A 36 -0.76 5.08 -21.50
N ALA A 37 -0.07 6.17 -21.82
CA ALA A 37 1.35 6.32 -21.51
C ALA A 37 1.55 6.51 -19.99
N GLY A 38 0.72 7.34 -19.36
CA GLY A 38 0.72 7.50 -17.90
C GLY A 38 0.34 6.21 -17.16
N ARG A 39 -0.55 5.38 -17.72
CA ARG A 39 -0.83 4.04 -17.17
C ARG A 39 0.43 3.18 -17.15
N SER A 40 1.12 3.06 -18.29
CA SER A 40 2.34 2.26 -18.38
C SER A 40 3.43 2.77 -17.43
N GLY A 41 3.57 4.10 -17.28
CA GLY A 41 4.49 4.70 -16.32
C GLY A 41 4.14 4.35 -14.86
N LEU A 42 2.85 4.39 -14.50
CA LEU A 42 2.38 4.00 -13.16
C LEU A 42 2.58 2.50 -12.89
N GLU A 43 2.29 1.64 -13.87
CA GLU A 43 2.54 0.20 -13.74
C GLU A 43 4.02 -0.11 -13.50
N ALA A 44 4.91 0.57 -14.23
CA ALA A 44 6.35 0.46 -14.04
C ALA A 44 6.80 0.97 -12.66
N ALA A 45 6.25 2.11 -12.20
CA ALA A 45 6.51 2.64 -10.86
C ALA A 45 6.05 1.68 -9.75
N MET A 46 4.88 1.06 -9.90
CA MET A 46 4.37 0.11 -8.91
C MET A 46 5.17 -1.19 -8.91
N LEU A 47 5.67 -1.62 -10.07
CA LEU A 47 6.60 -2.74 -10.14
C LEU A 47 7.87 -2.47 -9.33
N VAL A 48 8.50 -1.30 -9.52
CA VAL A 48 9.66 -0.86 -8.72
C VAL A 48 9.33 -0.92 -7.22
N ILE A 49 8.18 -0.38 -6.81
CA ILE A 49 7.79 -0.40 -5.39
C ILE A 49 7.66 -1.83 -4.86
N THR A 50 6.99 -2.71 -5.59
CA THR A 50 6.79 -4.10 -5.16
C THR A 50 8.11 -4.87 -5.07
N GLU A 51 9.03 -4.66 -6.03
CA GLU A 51 10.32 -5.35 -6.08
C GLU A 51 11.27 -4.84 -5.00
N GLU A 52 11.42 -3.51 -4.85
CA GLU A 52 12.36 -2.91 -3.90
C GLU A 52 11.89 -3.04 -2.44
N CYS A 53 10.58 -3.02 -2.21
CA CYS A 53 10.01 -3.11 -0.85
C CYS A 53 9.65 -4.55 -0.46
N GLY A 54 9.69 -5.50 -1.39
CA GLY A 54 9.33 -6.91 -1.13
C GLY A 54 7.86 -7.11 -0.73
N ILE A 55 6.96 -6.28 -1.26
CA ILE A 55 5.52 -6.33 -0.95
C ILE A 55 4.70 -6.86 -2.11
N SER A 56 3.55 -7.45 -1.79
CA SER A 56 2.60 -7.89 -2.82
C SER A 56 2.09 -6.72 -3.64
N ARG A 57 1.89 -6.93 -4.94
CA ARG A 57 1.19 -5.98 -5.82
C ARG A 57 -0.23 -5.67 -5.34
N ASP A 58 -0.87 -6.64 -4.69
CA ASP A 58 -2.23 -6.52 -4.17
C ASP A 58 -2.29 -5.91 -2.77
N ASP A 59 -1.14 -5.48 -2.22
CA ASP A 59 -1.12 -4.75 -0.97
C ASP A 59 -1.81 -3.39 -1.14
N ALA A 60 -2.76 -3.09 -0.26
CA ALA A 60 -3.55 -1.86 -0.30
C ALA A 60 -2.67 -0.58 -0.30
N ARG A 61 -1.47 -0.65 0.28
CA ARG A 61 -0.52 0.48 0.29
C ARG A 61 0.04 0.78 -1.10
N VAL A 62 0.18 -0.22 -1.96
CA VAL A 62 0.58 -0.04 -3.37
C VAL A 62 -0.52 0.72 -4.13
N ALA A 63 -1.79 0.33 -3.96
CA ALA A 63 -2.92 1.02 -4.58
C ALA A 63 -3.06 2.48 -4.08
N SER A 64 -2.77 2.73 -2.80
CA SER A 64 -2.73 4.10 -2.25
C SER A 64 -1.63 4.94 -2.90
N LEU A 65 -0.41 4.39 -3.04
CA LEU A 65 0.70 5.10 -3.67
C LEU A 65 0.43 5.38 -5.16
N ALA A 66 -0.13 4.41 -5.88
CA ALA A 66 -0.57 4.57 -7.27
C ALA A 66 -1.55 5.73 -7.44
N THR A 67 -2.46 5.90 -6.47
CA THR A 67 -3.42 7.03 -6.45
C THR A 67 -2.69 8.37 -6.37
N HIS A 68 -1.71 8.49 -5.48
CA HIS A 68 -0.98 9.74 -5.30
C HIS A 68 -0.14 10.10 -6.52
N LEU A 69 0.57 9.12 -7.09
CA LEU A 69 1.31 9.33 -8.33
C LEU A 69 0.39 9.73 -9.49
N ALA A 70 -0.76 9.07 -9.65
CA ALA A 70 -1.75 9.44 -10.66
C ALA A 70 -2.24 10.89 -10.50
N ALA A 71 -2.48 11.33 -9.26
CA ALA A 71 -2.88 12.70 -8.97
C ALA A 71 -1.76 13.72 -9.28
N ALA A 72 -0.51 13.38 -8.96
CA ALA A 72 0.65 14.20 -9.32
C ALA A 72 0.79 14.32 -10.85
N LEU A 73 0.66 13.22 -11.59
CA LEU A 73 0.70 13.23 -13.05
C LEU A 73 -0.39 14.12 -13.65
N LYS A 74 -1.62 14.03 -13.12
CA LYS A 74 -2.73 14.89 -13.53
C LYS A 74 -2.41 16.37 -13.35
N ARG A 75 -1.89 16.75 -12.18
CA ARG A 75 -1.49 18.14 -11.89
C ARG A 75 -0.42 18.62 -12.84
N ILE A 76 0.62 17.82 -13.05
CA ILE A 76 1.74 18.16 -13.95
C ILE A 76 1.24 18.35 -15.38
N ALA A 77 0.40 17.43 -15.87
CA ALA A 77 -0.21 17.54 -17.20
C ALA A 77 -1.11 18.78 -17.33
N GLY A 78 -1.80 19.17 -16.25
CA GLY A 78 -2.64 20.36 -16.17
C GLY A 78 -1.88 21.67 -15.92
N GLY A 79 -0.57 21.62 -15.64
CA GLY A 79 0.22 22.80 -15.23
C GLY A 79 -0.15 23.33 -13.84
N GLU A 80 -0.84 22.53 -13.03
CA GLU A 80 -1.19 22.87 -11.65
C GLU A 80 0.05 22.78 -10.76
N ARG A 81 0.16 23.69 -9.79
CA ARG A 81 1.23 23.68 -8.79
C ARG A 81 0.69 23.19 -7.47
N VAL A 82 1.43 22.31 -6.82
CA VAL A 82 1.19 21.96 -5.42
C VAL A 82 1.96 22.93 -4.52
N ALA A 83 1.37 23.24 -3.37
CA ALA A 83 2.11 23.97 -2.33
C ALA A 83 3.27 23.08 -1.84
N PRO A 84 4.44 23.65 -1.52
CA PRO A 84 5.51 22.91 -0.89
C PRO A 84 5.03 22.28 0.43
N LEU A 85 5.61 21.13 0.76
CA LEU A 85 5.43 20.51 2.08
C LEU A 85 5.94 21.44 3.18
N ASP A 86 5.38 21.29 4.38
CA ASP A 86 5.96 21.91 5.56
C ASP A 86 7.40 21.37 5.74
N PRO A 87 8.41 22.25 5.88
CA PRO A 87 9.80 21.82 6.06
C PRO A 87 10.00 20.84 7.22
N SER A 88 9.17 20.87 8.26
CA SER A 88 9.27 19.93 9.37
C SER A 88 8.98 18.49 8.93
N ILE A 89 8.04 18.28 8.01
CA ILE A 89 7.69 16.95 7.49
C ILE A 89 8.88 16.36 6.74
N LEU A 90 9.52 17.16 5.89
CA LEU A 90 10.69 16.71 5.16
C LEU A 90 11.87 16.45 6.10
N ALA A 91 12.07 17.31 7.11
CA ALA A 91 13.11 17.11 8.12
C ALA A 91 12.94 15.77 8.88
N ASP A 92 11.71 15.43 9.26
CA ASP A 92 11.40 14.18 9.94
C ASP A 92 11.70 12.96 9.04
N VAL A 93 11.33 13.04 7.77
CA VAL A 93 11.65 11.99 6.77
C VAL A 93 13.16 11.84 6.59
N LEU A 94 13.88 12.95 6.46
CA LEU A 94 15.33 12.94 6.25
C LEU A 94 16.10 12.41 7.47
N ALA A 95 15.58 12.64 8.67
CA ALA A 95 16.15 12.11 9.93
C ALA A 95 15.80 10.64 10.18
N SER A 96 14.87 10.06 9.41
CA SER A 96 14.41 8.69 9.62
C SER A 96 15.46 7.64 9.20
N PRO A 97 15.45 6.44 9.79
CA PRO A 97 16.35 5.35 9.40
C PRO A 97 16.02 4.74 8.04
N VAL A 98 14.92 5.15 7.39
CA VAL A 98 14.54 4.72 6.02
C VAL A 98 14.96 5.73 4.96
N SER A 99 15.45 6.92 5.35
CA SER A 99 15.70 8.07 4.48
C SER A 99 16.50 7.72 3.22
N ALA A 100 17.62 7.02 3.37
CA ALA A 100 18.49 6.65 2.26
C ALA A 100 17.82 5.68 1.28
N ASP A 101 17.15 4.65 1.80
CA ASP A 101 16.43 3.66 1.00
C ASP A 101 15.25 4.33 0.28
N ALA A 102 14.51 5.18 0.99
CA ALA A 102 13.37 5.91 0.45
C ALA A 102 13.78 6.84 -0.69
N ALA A 103 14.91 7.54 -0.56
CA ALA A 103 15.43 8.41 -1.62
C ALA A 103 15.79 7.61 -2.88
N LEU A 104 16.46 6.47 -2.72
CA LEU A 104 16.83 5.60 -3.84
C LEU A 104 15.58 5.04 -4.56
N ILE A 105 14.61 4.56 -3.79
CA ILE A 105 13.36 4.00 -4.34
C ILE A 105 12.54 5.11 -5.02
N ALA A 106 12.44 6.29 -4.41
CA ALA A 106 11.76 7.44 -5.00
C ALA A 106 12.39 7.83 -6.34
N GLU A 107 13.72 7.90 -6.43
CA GLU A 107 14.43 8.18 -7.70
C GLU A 107 14.11 7.15 -8.79
N ARG A 108 14.10 5.85 -8.45
CA ARG A 108 13.75 4.77 -9.38
C ARG A 108 12.29 4.85 -9.84
N VAL A 109 11.37 5.14 -8.92
CA VAL A 109 9.95 5.37 -9.22
C VAL A 109 9.79 6.54 -10.19
N LEU A 110 10.41 7.68 -9.92
CA LEU A 110 10.32 8.87 -10.77
C LEU A 110 10.90 8.59 -12.17
N SER A 111 12.00 7.83 -12.24
CA SER A 111 12.62 7.41 -13.49
C SER A 111 11.71 6.48 -14.32
N ALA A 112 10.94 5.62 -13.66
CA ALA A 112 10.01 4.68 -14.31
C ALA A 112 8.83 5.38 -14.98
N VAL A 113 8.35 6.49 -14.41
CA VAL A 113 7.19 7.24 -14.95
C VAL A 113 7.55 8.06 -16.21
N LYS A 114 8.84 8.14 -16.58
CA LYS A 114 9.35 8.83 -17.80
C LYS A 114 8.87 10.28 -17.94
N MET A 115 8.54 10.93 -16.83
CA MET A 115 8.12 12.32 -16.78
C MET A 115 9.05 13.09 -15.85
N LYS A 116 9.31 14.36 -16.17
CA LYS A 116 10.02 15.25 -15.26
C LYS A 116 9.02 15.80 -14.25
N LEU A 117 9.18 15.40 -12.99
CA LEU A 117 8.41 15.97 -11.89
C LEU A 117 9.11 17.24 -11.37
N PRO A 118 8.35 18.28 -10.99
CA PRO A 118 8.89 19.40 -10.20
C PRO A 118 9.42 18.91 -8.85
N ASP A 119 10.42 19.60 -8.28
CA ASP A 119 11.01 19.27 -6.98
C ASP A 119 9.97 19.09 -5.87
N THR A 120 8.93 19.95 -5.87
CA THR A 120 7.82 19.85 -4.91
C THR A 120 7.09 18.51 -4.97
N GLU A 121 6.86 17.95 -6.15
CA GLU A 121 6.23 16.63 -6.30
C GLU A 121 7.22 15.51 -5.93
N MET A 122 8.53 15.72 -6.13
CA MET A 122 9.56 14.77 -5.68
C MET A 122 9.56 14.63 -4.16
N ASP A 123 9.41 15.75 -3.43
CA ASP A 123 9.32 15.72 -1.96
C ASP A 123 8.10 14.92 -1.49
N TYR A 124 6.95 15.08 -2.15
CA TYR A 124 5.76 14.28 -1.86
C TYR A 124 5.99 12.78 -2.11
N VAL A 125 6.62 12.42 -3.22
CA VAL A 125 6.95 11.01 -3.51
C VAL A 125 7.88 10.45 -2.44
N LEU A 126 8.91 11.20 -2.04
CA LEU A 126 9.83 10.79 -0.98
C LEU A 126 9.10 10.53 0.34
N VAL A 127 8.19 11.42 0.75
CA VAL A 127 7.39 11.25 1.97
C VAL A 127 6.55 9.98 1.90
N HIS A 128 5.89 9.70 0.77
CA HIS A 128 5.04 8.52 0.65
C HIS A 128 5.83 7.21 0.63
N VAL A 129 6.99 7.17 -0.05
CA VAL A 129 7.88 6.01 -0.02
C VAL A 129 8.44 5.79 1.40
N SER A 130 8.83 6.87 2.08
CA SER A 130 9.30 6.79 3.47
C SER A 130 8.23 6.25 4.42
N ALA A 131 7.00 6.75 4.29
CA ALA A 131 5.85 6.27 5.07
C ALA A 131 5.57 4.78 4.82
N LEU A 132 5.70 4.33 3.57
CA LEU A 132 5.58 2.91 3.22
C LEU A 132 6.64 2.07 3.92
N LEU A 133 7.92 2.45 3.83
CA LEU A 133 9.02 1.70 4.45
C LEU A 133 8.91 1.66 5.98
N ILE A 134 8.51 2.77 6.60
CA ILE A 134 8.26 2.83 8.05
C ILE A 134 7.15 1.85 8.44
N ALA A 135 6.04 1.84 7.70
CA ALA A 135 4.94 0.92 7.96
C ALA A 135 5.37 -0.55 7.82
N LEU A 136 6.17 -0.89 6.81
CA LEU A 136 6.66 -2.26 6.60
C LEU A 136 7.60 -2.72 7.71
N ARG A 137 8.49 -1.83 8.21
CA ARG A 137 9.36 -2.14 9.35
C ARG A 137 8.55 -2.35 10.63
N ALA A 138 7.51 -1.54 10.86
CA ALA A 138 6.62 -1.69 12.01
C ALA A 138 5.80 -3.00 11.96
N ASP A 139 5.44 -3.49 10.78
CA ASP A 139 4.75 -4.78 10.63
C ASP A 139 5.69 -5.97 10.91
N GLY A 140 6.98 -5.86 10.55
CA GLY A 140 7.99 -6.86 10.86
C GLY A 140 8.23 -7.03 12.37
N GLU A 141 8.22 -5.94 13.14
CA GLU A 141 8.41 -5.96 14.60
C GLU A 141 7.21 -6.57 15.36
N LYS A 142 6.02 -6.57 14.77
CA LYS A 142 4.84 -7.23 15.36
C LYS A 142 4.82 -8.75 15.19
N GLY A 143 5.68 -9.31 14.34
CA GLY A 143 5.79 -10.74 14.09
C GLY A 143 6.61 -11.53 15.12
N GLU A 144 7.37 -10.86 15.99
CA GLU A 144 8.30 -11.51 16.93
C GLU A 144 7.86 -11.47 18.40
N GLN A 145 6.68 -10.92 18.71
CA GLN A 145 6.17 -10.79 20.09
C GLN A 145 4.83 -11.53 20.33
N GLU A 146 4.66 -12.75 19.81
CA GLU A 146 3.63 -13.70 20.28
C GLU A 146 4.16 -15.15 20.34
N GLU A 147 5.37 -15.38 20.85
CA GLU A 147 5.79 -16.72 21.31
C GLU A 147 6.73 -16.58 22.52
N GLY A 148 6.18 -16.24 23.69
CA GLY A 148 7.03 -16.02 24.87
C GLY A 148 6.34 -15.81 26.21
N ALA A 149 5.05 -16.16 26.36
CA ALA A 149 4.36 -16.05 27.64
C ALA A 149 3.42 -17.24 27.91
N TYR A 150 3.88 -18.47 27.67
CA TYR A 150 3.27 -19.64 28.28
C TYR A 150 4.31 -20.76 28.47
N CYS A 151 5.09 -20.67 29.56
CA CYS A 151 5.63 -21.79 30.35
C CYS A 151 6.75 -21.31 31.28
N ALA A 152 6.38 -20.64 32.37
CA ALA A 152 7.26 -20.49 33.52
C ALA A 152 6.44 -20.40 34.82
N ASP A 153 5.58 -21.38 35.08
CA ASP A 153 5.14 -21.64 36.47
C ASP A 153 4.63 -23.07 36.72
N MET A 154 5.38 -24.09 36.24
CA MET A 154 5.20 -25.49 36.69
C MET A 154 6.40 -25.98 37.51
N ALA A 155 6.89 -25.12 38.40
CA ALA A 155 7.90 -25.49 39.40
C ALA A 155 7.62 -24.87 40.78
N ALA A 156 6.36 -24.79 41.18
CA ALA A 156 5.99 -24.69 42.58
C ALA A 156 4.67 -25.45 42.78
N GLY A 157 4.78 -26.71 43.18
CA GLY A 157 3.61 -27.53 43.49
C GLY A 157 2.70 -26.80 44.50
N LEU A 158 1.46 -26.54 44.09
CA LEU A 158 0.24 -26.40 44.92
C LEU A 158 -0.92 -25.92 44.01
N CYS A 159 -1.41 -26.77 43.11
CA CYS A 159 -2.69 -26.53 42.44
C CYS A 159 -3.82 -27.30 43.14
N ARG A 160 -4.59 -26.58 43.95
CA ARG A 160 -5.97 -26.97 44.30
C ARG A 160 -6.86 -26.66 43.10
N ALA A 161 -7.60 -27.66 42.62
CA ALA A 161 -8.60 -27.48 41.57
C ALA A 161 -9.78 -26.63 42.07
N PRO A 162 -10.34 -25.72 41.25
CA PRO A 162 -11.61 -25.07 41.54
C PRO A 162 -12.78 -25.97 41.06
N GLY A 163 -13.72 -26.24 41.96
CA GLY A 163 -15.10 -26.61 41.60
C GLY A 163 -15.35 -28.07 41.24
N ALA A 164 -15.56 -28.91 42.25
CA ALA A 164 -16.42 -30.09 42.14
C ALA A 164 -17.58 -29.96 43.14
N LEU A 165 -18.77 -30.24 42.64
CA LEU A 165 -20.08 -29.90 43.18
C LEU A 165 -20.34 -30.39 44.61
N ARG A 166 -21.09 -29.57 45.36
CA ARG A 166 -21.87 -29.96 46.54
C ARG A 166 -22.93 -31.00 46.15
N LYS A 167 -22.97 -32.13 46.86
CA LYS A 167 -24.19 -32.74 47.42
C LYS A 167 -23.84 -33.37 48.77
#